data_AF-A0A924XTV8-F1
#
_entry.id   AF-A0A924XTV8-F1
#
_cell.length_a   1.000
_cell.length_b   1.000
_cell.length_c   1.000
_cell.angle_alpha   90.00
_cell.angle_beta   90.00
_cell.angle_gamma   90.00
#
_symmetry.space_group_name_H-M   'P 1'
#
loop_
_entity.id
_entity.type
_entity.pdbx_description
1 polymer ?
#
loop_
_entity_poly.entity_id
_entity_poly.type
_entity_poly.pdbx_seq_one_letter_code
_entity_poly.pdbx_strand_id
1 'polypeptide(L)'
;PFAPKQGFTVPVGAWIAGQGARLGPLVASQPGVAEIADPGRVTALFRAAGGRREGFAAWTLLFYALWHRTHILGLPPAGDVFESLAAS
;
A
#
# COMPACT_ATOMS: atom_id res chain seq x y z
N PRO A 1 13.09 -18.96 33.74
CA PRO A 1 12.46 -17.70 33.26
C PRO A 1 12.42 -17.66 31.73
N PHE A 2 11.24 -17.52 31.13
CA PHE A 2 11.12 -17.35 29.68
C PHE A 2 11.59 -15.95 29.29
N ALA A 3 12.44 -15.85 28.27
CA ALA A 3 12.85 -14.55 27.74
C ALA A 3 11.62 -13.80 27.18
N PRO A 4 11.54 -12.47 27.33
CA PRO A 4 10.47 -11.68 26.75
C PRO A 4 10.43 -11.92 25.23
N LYS A 5 9.21 -12.06 24.68
CA LYS A 5 9.03 -12.17 23.23
C LYS A 5 9.64 -10.95 22.56
N GLN A 6 10.69 -11.17 21.77
CA GLN A 6 11.23 -10.18 20.85
C GLN A 6 10.17 -9.96 19.77
N GLY A 7 9.54 -8.79 19.76
CA GLY A 7 8.49 -8.48 18.80
C GLY A 7 9.00 -8.65 17.37
N PHE A 8 8.35 -9.49 16.58
CA PHE A 8 8.59 -9.57 15.14
C PHE A 8 7.74 -8.49 14.46
N THR A 9 8.35 -7.34 14.16
CA THR A 9 7.70 -6.34 13.31
C THR A 9 8.02 -6.65 11.86
N VAL A 10 6.99 -6.99 11.08
CA VAL A 10 7.14 -7.15 9.64
C VAL A 10 7.59 -5.79 9.06
N PRO A 11 8.69 -5.73 8.31
CA PRO A 11 9.27 -4.47 7.83
C PRO A 11 8.51 -3.92 6.62
N VAL A 12 7.19 -3.84 6.70
CA VAL A 12 6.31 -3.42 5.60
C VAL A 12 6.67 -2.02 5.12
N GLY A 13 7.00 -1.09 6.03
CA GLY A 13 7.44 0.26 5.65
C GLY A 13 8.72 0.24 4.79
N ALA A 14 9.71 -0.60 5.14
CA ALA A 14 10.93 -0.74 4.36
C ALA A 14 10.65 -1.38 2.99
N TRP A 15 9.75 -2.36 2.94
CA TRP A 15 9.31 -2.97 1.68
C TRP A 15 8.58 -1.95 0.78
N ILE A 16 7.65 -1.15 1.32
CA ILE A 16 6.97 -0.08 0.56
C ILE A 16 7.99 0.92 0.05
N ALA A 17 8.94 1.36 0.89
CA ALA A 17 9.99 2.28 0.47
C ALA A 17 10.82 1.71 -0.70
N GLY A 18 11.17 0.43 -0.66
CA GLY A 18 11.89 -0.25 -1.74
C GLY A 18 11.07 -0.45 -3.02
N GLN A 19 9.74 -0.47 -2.94
CA GLN A 19 8.83 -0.69 -4.07
C GLN A 19 8.03 0.54 -4.47
N GLY A 20 8.27 1.70 -3.85
CA GLY A 20 7.42 2.88 -3.93
C GLY A 20 7.20 3.40 -5.35
N ALA A 21 8.23 3.33 -6.20
CA ALA A 21 8.13 3.73 -7.60
C ALA A 21 7.15 2.86 -8.41
N ARG A 22 7.03 1.58 -8.06
CA ARG A 22 6.14 0.61 -8.72
C ARG A 22 4.75 0.59 -8.08
N LEU A 23 4.67 0.69 -6.75
CA LEU A 23 3.39 0.71 -6.01
C LEU A 23 2.61 2.00 -6.23
N GLY A 24 3.27 3.17 -6.26
CA GLY A 24 2.62 4.47 -6.32
C GLY A 24 1.60 4.61 -7.45
N PRO A 25 1.97 4.37 -8.72
CA PRO A 25 1.04 4.45 -9.84
C PRO A 25 -0.12 3.46 -9.74
N LEU A 26 0.15 2.23 -9.28
CA LEU A 26 -0.86 1.17 -9.15
C LEU A 26 -1.89 1.47 -8.07
N VAL A 27 -1.45 2.06 -6.95
CA VAL A 27 -2.35 2.48 -5.86
C VAL A 27 -3.12 3.74 -6.28
N ALA A 28 -2.46 4.68 -6.95
CA ALA A 28 -3.08 5.92 -7.42
C ALA A 28 -4.18 5.68 -8.47
N SER A 29 -4.09 4.60 -9.26
CA SER A 29 -5.10 4.25 -10.26
C SER A 29 -6.30 3.47 -9.71
N GLN A 30 -6.31 3.12 -8.42
CA GLN A 30 -7.42 2.37 -7.84
C GLN A 30 -8.67 3.25 -7.75
N PRO A 31 -9.87 2.76 -8.15
CA PRO A 31 -11.10 3.56 -8.15
C PRO A 31 -11.36 4.26 -6.81
N GLY A 32 -11.33 3.51 -5.70
CA GLY A 32 -11.56 4.10 -4.37
C GLY A 32 -10.50 5.13 -3.95
N VAL A 33 -9.25 4.99 -4.39
CA VAL A 33 -8.18 5.95 -4.07
C VAL A 33 -8.34 7.24 -4.89
N ALA A 34 -8.66 7.12 -6.17
CA ALA A 34 -8.87 8.25 -7.07
C ALA A 34 -10.06 9.13 -6.65
N GLU A 35 -11.05 8.57 -5.94
CA GLU A 35 -12.18 9.30 -5.37
C GLU A 35 -11.81 10.20 -4.19
N ILE A 36 -10.74 9.88 -3.45
CA ILE A 36 -10.40 10.55 -2.17
C ILE A 36 -9.05 11.26 -2.17
N ALA A 37 -8.21 11.05 -3.19
CA ALA A 37 -6.85 11.57 -3.24
C ALA A 37 -6.41 11.95 -4.66
N ASP A 38 -5.58 12.98 -4.76
CA ASP A 38 -4.94 13.36 -6.02
C ASP A 38 -3.91 12.28 -6.47
N PRO A 39 -4.06 11.68 -7.66
CA PRO A 39 -3.19 10.58 -8.12
C PRO A 39 -1.70 10.94 -8.18
N GLY A 40 -1.38 12.20 -8.54
CA GLY A 40 -0.01 12.70 -8.60
C GLY A 40 0.63 12.74 -7.22
N ARG A 41 -0.11 13.23 -6.21
CA ARG A 41 0.32 13.25 -4.81
C ARG A 41 0.45 11.85 -4.21
N VAL A 42 -0.44 10.91 -4.56
CA VAL A 42 -0.29 9.50 -4.16
C VAL A 42 1.01 8.93 -4.72
N THR A 43 1.28 9.12 -6.02
CA THR A 43 2.52 8.65 -6.63
C THR A 43 3.76 9.26 -5.96
N ALA A 44 3.74 10.56 -5.67
CA ALA A 44 4.83 11.25 -4.97
C ALA A 44 5.02 10.72 -3.53
N LEU A 45 3.93 10.47 -2.80
CA LEU A 45 3.95 9.92 -1.46
C LEU A 45 4.65 8.55 -1.41
N PHE A 46 4.31 7.65 -2.33
CA PHE A 46 4.93 6.32 -2.36
C PHE A 46 6.43 6.38 -2.69
N ARG A 47 6.87 7.33 -3.54
CA ARG A 47 8.31 7.57 -3.78
C ARG A 47 9.03 8.08 -2.53
N ALA A 48 8.33 8.79 -1.64
CA ALA A 48 8.86 9.33 -0.39
C ALA A 48 8.65 8.39 0.82
N ALA A 49 8.15 7.16 0.63
CA ALA A 49 7.73 6.26 1.71
C ALA A 49 8.85 5.79 2.67
N GLY A 50 10.12 6.16 2.42
CA GLY A 50 11.21 5.98 3.37
C GLY A 50 11.08 6.85 4.64
N GLY A 51 10.30 7.93 4.58
CA GLY A 51 9.98 8.75 5.75
C GLY A 51 8.97 8.09 6.68
N ARG A 52 9.03 8.36 7.99
CA ARG A 52 8.14 7.71 8.98
C ARG A 52 6.66 8.03 8.71
N ARG A 53 6.35 9.31 8.45
CA ARG A 53 4.97 9.77 8.23
C ARG A 53 4.46 9.31 6.87
N GLU A 54 5.32 9.42 5.87
CA GLU A 54 5.06 9.06 4.48
C GLU A 54 4.83 7.56 4.34
N GLY A 55 5.68 6.73 4.97
CA GLY A 55 5.54 5.29 4.99
C GLY A 55 4.25 4.84 5.67
N PHE A 56 3.84 5.50 6.76
CA PHE A 56 2.55 5.21 7.40
C PHE A 56 1.37 5.56 6.49
N ALA A 57 1.39 6.75 5.87
CA ALA A 57 0.34 7.15 4.94
C ALA A 57 0.28 6.26 3.69
N ALA A 58 1.44 5.85 3.15
CA ALA A 58 1.52 4.91 2.03
C ALA A 58 0.96 3.54 2.41
N TRP A 59 1.22 3.04 3.62
CA TRP A 59 0.60 1.82 4.13
C TRP A 59 -0.92 1.95 4.22
N THR A 60 -1.42 3.06 4.77
CA THR A 60 -2.87 3.30 4.87
C THR A 60 -3.54 3.27 3.49
N LEU A 61 -2.97 3.94 2.49
CA LEU A 61 -3.52 3.95 1.14
C LEU A 61 -3.41 2.60 0.43
N LEU A 62 -2.29 1.88 0.59
CA LEU A 62 -2.13 0.54 0.03
C LEU A 62 -3.17 -0.42 0.61
N PHE A 63 -3.35 -0.41 1.93
CA PHE A 63 -4.35 -1.25 2.58
C PHE A 63 -5.75 -0.88 2.13
N TYR A 64 -6.08 0.42 2.11
CA TYR A 64 -7.38 0.91 1.65
C TYR A 64 -7.67 0.50 0.21
N ALA A 65 -6.71 0.64 -0.71
CA ALA A 65 -6.82 0.19 -2.09
C ALA A 65 -7.22 -1.29 -2.20
N LEU A 66 -6.48 -2.18 -1.53
CA LEU A 66 -6.72 -3.63 -1.55
C LEU A 66 -8.05 -4.00 -0.88
N TRP A 67 -8.36 -3.37 0.24
CA TRP A 67 -9.63 -3.56 0.95
C TRP A 67 -10.81 -3.12 0.08
N HIS A 68 -10.74 -1.92 -0.51
CA HIS A 68 -11.80 -1.37 -1.36
C HIS A 68 -12.04 -2.27 -2.56
N ARG A 69 -10.96 -2.68 -3.26
CA ARG A 69 -11.04 -3.63 -4.36
C ARG A 69 -11.77 -4.92 -3.96
N THR A 70 -11.42 -5.49 -2.82
CA THR A 70 -11.98 -6.79 -2.38
C THR A 70 -13.42 -6.67 -1.93
N HIS A 71 -13.74 -5.65 -1.13
CA HIS A 71 -15.00 -5.58 -0.41
C HIS A 71 -16.04 -4.68 -1.06
N ILE A 72 -15.63 -3.64 -1.79
CA ILE A 72 -16.54 -2.71 -2.46
C ILE A 72 -16.72 -3.10 -3.92
N LEU A 73 -15.63 -3.43 -4.62
CA LEU A 73 -15.70 -3.88 -6.02
C LEU A 73 -15.97 -5.38 -6.18
N GLY A 74 -15.87 -6.16 -5.10
CA GLY A 74 -16.10 -7.61 -5.12
C GLY A 74 -15.07 -8.39 -5.95
N LEU A 75 -13.90 -7.79 -6.20
CA LEU A 75 -12.87 -8.40 -7.03
C LEU A 75 -11.95 -9.28 -6.18
N PRO A 76 -11.75 -10.56 -6.53
CA PRO A 76 -10.88 -11.44 -5.77
C PRO A 76 -9.42 -10.98 -5.86
N PRO A 77 -8.59 -11.30 -4.86
CA PRO A 77 -7.14 -11.16 -4.98
C PRO A 77 -6.63 -11.94 -6.19
N ALA A 78 -5.75 -11.33 -6.97
CA ALA A 78 -5.08 -11.95 -8.10
C ALA A 78 -3.59 -12.06 -7.76
N GLY A 79 -3.09 -13.29 -7.57
CA GLY A 79 -1.68 -13.56 -7.30
C GLY A 79 -1.10 -12.72 -6.15
N ASP A 80 -0.07 -11.94 -6.44
CA ASP A 80 0.56 -11.03 -5.49
C ASP A 80 -0.09 -9.64 -5.40
N VAL A 81 0.47 -8.76 -4.57
CA VAL A 81 -0.04 -7.38 -4.37
C VAL A 81 -0.03 -6.58 -5.67
N PHE A 82 0.99 -6.72 -6.51
CA PHE A 82 1.11 -5.97 -7.75
C PHE A 82 0.11 -6.47 -8.79
N GLU A 83 -0.03 -7.80 -8.90
CA GLU A 83 -1.02 -8.42 -9.78
C GLU A 83 -2.45 -8.04 -9.36
N SER A 84 -2.74 -8.06 -8.06
CA SER A 84 -4.04 -7.64 -7.53
C SER A 84 -4.35 -6.17 -7.84
N LEU A 85 -3.39 -5.27 -7.68
CA LEU A 85 -3.58 -3.86 -7.99
C LEU A 85 -3.71 -3.62 -9.50
N ALA A 86 -2.93 -4.33 -10.33
CA ALA A 86 -2.95 -4.18 -11.79
C ALA A 86 -4.23 -4.69 -12.46
N ALA A 87 -4.95 -5.62 -11.81
CA ALA A 87 -6.19 -6.20 -12.32
C ALA A 87 -7.46 -5.38 -11.98
N SER A 88 -7.34 -4.07 -11.78
CA SER A 88 -8.39 -3.15 -11.30
C SER A 88 -8.89 -2.19 -12.36
#